data_AF-A0A7S0SHT2-F1
#
_entry.id   AF-A0A7S0SHT2-F1
#
_cell.length_a   1.000
_cell.length_b   1.000
_cell.length_c   1.000
_cell.angle_alpha   90.00
_cell.angle_beta   90.00
_cell.angle_gamma   90.00
#
_symmetry.space_group_name_H-M   'P 1'
#
loop_
_entity.id
_entity.type
_entity.pdbx_description
1 polymer ?
#
loop_
_entity_poly.entity_id
_entity_poly.type
_entity_poly.pdbx_seq_one_letter_code
_entity_poly.pdbx_strand_id
1 'polypeptide(L)'
;FAAGGGGSPVQAPAVGEGAPEVSEVQAEVEAEEGADEKGEGTESYKDAGGGDRDGAGGRSTDDGIVATRGSPRDLVVFERHLALRSKGGNHCHMNCVPVPRARASKARKIFEQAAQRLNFEWEVIPPPESAAAAQTAIAAVAGDGEYYAVHLPDRTVLLRKIGRGEPHWMAFGREVLGHLLGCPERTSWQTCMEDEAAETGRATAFKASFEPFDIMQE
;
A
#
# COMPACT_ATOMS: atom_id res chain seq x y z
N PHE A 1 -3.82 -32.69 -51.81
CA PHE A 1 -3.55 -31.30 -52.19
C PHE A 1 -3.24 -30.54 -50.89
N ALA A 2 -2.00 -30.55 -50.39
CA ALA A 2 -0.89 -29.62 -50.70
C ALA A 2 -1.33 -28.15 -50.53
N ALA A 3 -0.74 -27.28 -49.70
CA ALA A 3 0.62 -27.09 -49.16
C ALA A 3 0.52 -26.54 -47.71
N GLY A 4 1.49 -26.60 -46.79
CA GLY A 4 2.93 -26.39 -46.89
C GLY A 4 3.26 -24.97 -46.39
N GLY A 5 3.75 -24.84 -45.14
CA GLY A 5 4.14 -23.56 -44.55
C GLY A 5 4.69 -23.72 -43.13
N GLY A 6 5.99 -23.97 -43.02
CA GLY A 6 6.71 -24.00 -41.75
C GLY A 6 6.88 -22.60 -41.17
N GLY A 7 6.51 -22.41 -39.91
CA GLY A 7 6.83 -21.24 -39.11
C GLY A 7 7.65 -21.69 -37.90
N SER A 8 8.91 -21.23 -37.82
CA SER A 8 9.74 -21.36 -36.62
C SER A 8 9.09 -20.62 -35.43
N PRO A 9 9.26 -21.10 -34.18
CA PRO A 9 8.75 -20.40 -33.01
C PRO A 9 9.50 -19.08 -32.83
N VAL A 10 8.74 -17.99 -32.75
CA VAL A 10 9.26 -16.68 -32.37
C VAL A 10 9.62 -16.72 -30.88
N GLN A 11 10.89 -16.48 -30.59
CA GLN A 11 11.46 -16.39 -29.25
C GLN A 11 10.90 -15.13 -28.55
N ALA A 12 10.35 -15.29 -27.34
CA ALA A 12 9.95 -14.18 -26.49
C ALA A 12 11.18 -13.37 -26.06
N PRO A 13 11.11 -12.02 -25.98
CA PRO A 13 12.19 -11.24 -25.40
C PRO A 13 12.28 -11.48 -23.88
N ALA A 14 13.51 -11.65 -23.40
CA ALA A 14 13.85 -11.82 -22.01
C ALA A 14 13.38 -10.61 -21.17
N VAL A 15 12.73 -10.89 -20.04
CA VAL A 15 12.41 -9.92 -19.01
C VAL A 15 13.73 -9.48 -18.36
N GLY A 16 14.08 -8.21 -18.51
CA GLY A 16 15.24 -7.62 -17.85
C GLY A 16 15.02 -7.57 -16.34
N GLU A 17 15.80 -8.35 -15.60
CA GLU A 17 16.01 -8.21 -14.17
C GLU A 17 16.71 -6.87 -13.88
N GLY A 18 16.26 -6.17 -12.83
CA GLY A 18 16.98 -5.01 -12.28
C GLY A 18 16.07 -3.82 -11.93
N ALA A 19 15.19 -3.98 -10.95
CA ALA A 19 14.73 -2.82 -10.18
C ALA A 19 15.73 -2.61 -9.02
N PRO A 20 16.21 -1.36 -8.76
CA PRO A 20 17.18 -1.11 -7.70
C PRO A 20 16.57 -1.35 -6.31
N GLU A 21 17.40 -1.88 -5.42
CA GLU A 21 17.06 -2.26 -4.05
C GLU A 21 16.71 -1.04 -3.18
N VAL A 22 15.67 -1.17 -2.36
CA VAL A 22 14.94 -0.07 -1.68
C VAL A 22 15.61 0.37 -0.36
N SER A 23 16.85 -0.05 -0.11
CA SER A 23 17.54 0.16 1.17
C SER A 23 17.97 1.61 1.41
N GLU A 24 18.07 2.45 0.37
CA GLU A 24 18.39 3.89 0.50
C GLU A 24 17.19 4.74 0.98
N VAL A 25 15.96 4.21 0.95
CA VAL A 25 14.72 4.98 1.22
C VAL A 25 14.49 5.27 2.70
N GLN A 26 15.05 4.46 3.60
CA GLN A 26 14.92 4.69 5.04
C GLN A 26 15.72 5.93 5.47
N ALA A 27 16.84 6.22 4.80
CA ALA A 27 17.73 7.32 5.15
C ALA A 27 17.20 8.71 4.78
N GLU A 28 16.43 8.84 3.68
CA GLU A 28 15.92 10.16 3.25
C GLU A 28 14.71 10.64 4.08
N VAL A 29 13.95 9.72 4.68
CA VAL A 29 12.85 10.07 5.59
C VAL A 29 13.37 10.52 6.96
N GLU A 30 14.47 9.93 7.43
CA GLU A 30 15.15 10.33 8.66
C GLU A 30 15.95 11.65 8.50
N ALA A 31 16.36 12.00 7.27
CA ALA A 31 17.19 13.18 7.00
C ALA A 31 16.42 14.52 7.02
N GLU A 32 15.12 14.54 6.72
CA GLU A 32 14.32 15.78 6.75
C GLU A 32 13.80 16.17 8.16
N GLU A 33 13.82 15.25 9.14
CA GLU A 33 13.45 15.57 10.54
C GLU A 33 14.57 16.30 11.31
N GLY A 34 15.79 16.37 10.79
CA GLY A 34 16.94 17.00 11.46
C GLY A 34 17.13 18.50 11.22
N ALA A 35 16.27 19.16 10.44
CA ALA A 35 16.54 20.51 9.94
C ALA A 35 15.83 21.66 10.68
N ASP A 36 14.88 21.39 11.58
CA ASP A 36 13.96 22.44 12.10
C ASP A 36 14.04 22.72 13.62
N GLU A 37 15.16 22.40 14.28
CA GLU A 37 15.44 22.92 15.63
C GLU A 37 16.83 23.57 15.71
N LYS A 38 16.88 24.88 15.43
CA LYS A 38 17.92 25.77 15.95
C LYS A 38 17.31 27.00 16.58
N GLY A 39 17.21 26.96 17.91
CA GLY A 39 16.83 28.08 18.77
C GLY A 39 17.46 27.93 20.15
N GLU A 40 18.69 28.44 20.27
CA GLU A 40 19.39 29.00 21.45
C GLU A 40 19.05 28.54 22.88
N GLY A 41 20.07 28.06 23.61
CA GLY A 41 20.03 27.94 25.07
C GLY A 41 21.22 27.16 25.65
N THR A 42 22.27 27.87 26.03
CA THR A 42 23.46 27.37 26.72
C THR A 42 23.13 26.89 28.14
N GLU A 43 23.64 25.72 28.57
CA GLU A 43 24.39 25.57 29.84
C GLU A 43 24.93 24.15 30.05
N SER A 44 25.99 24.10 30.86
CA SER A 44 27.04 23.09 30.97
C SER A 44 26.70 21.86 31.83
N TYR A 45 27.29 20.71 31.51
CA TYR A 45 27.91 19.84 32.51
C TYR A 45 29.03 18.95 31.93
N LYS A 46 30.08 18.74 32.72
CA LYS A 46 31.35 18.08 32.36
C LYS A 46 31.29 16.56 32.57
N ASP A 47 31.84 15.86 31.58
CA ASP A 47 32.79 14.71 31.59
C ASP A 47 33.00 13.89 32.88
N ALA A 48 32.90 12.54 32.76
CA ALA A 48 33.98 11.60 33.11
C ALA A 48 33.63 10.11 32.84
N GLY A 49 34.41 9.47 31.94
CA GLY A 49 34.84 8.04 31.95
C GLY A 49 33.78 6.93 31.73
N GLY A 50 33.99 5.83 31.01
CA GLY A 50 35.17 5.17 30.43
C GLY A 50 35.02 3.64 30.55
N GLY A 51 35.07 2.90 29.42
CA GLY A 51 35.11 1.42 29.32
C GLY A 51 33.74 0.73 29.41
N ASP A 52 33.36 -0.31 28.68
CA ASP A 52 34.09 -1.31 27.89
C ASP A 52 33.14 -1.90 26.82
N ARG A 53 33.70 -2.56 25.82
CA ARG A 53 32.99 -3.18 24.68
C ARG A 53 32.28 -4.46 25.12
N ASP A 54 31.08 -4.71 24.60
CA ASP A 54 30.63 -6.04 24.16
C ASP A 54 29.40 -5.93 23.24
N GLY A 55 29.38 -6.74 22.19
CA GLY A 55 28.42 -6.64 21.10
C GLY A 55 27.05 -7.26 21.37
N ALA A 56 26.02 -6.73 20.70
CA ALA A 56 24.85 -7.46 20.20
C ALA A 56 23.89 -6.51 19.48
N GLY A 57 23.48 -6.87 18.26
CA GLY A 57 22.19 -6.52 17.66
C GLY A 57 21.93 -5.03 17.39
N GLY A 58 22.19 -4.60 16.15
CA GLY A 58 21.67 -3.34 15.62
C GLY A 58 20.17 -3.26 15.85
N ARG A 59 19.77 -2.34 16.72
CA ARG A 59 18.39 -2.09 17.09
C ARG A 59 17.81 -1.22 15.98
N SER A 60 16.90 -1.80 15.18
CA SER A 60 16.05 -1.06 14.24
C SER A 60 15.42 0.11 14.98
N THR A 61 15.54 1.31 14.44
CA THR A 61 14.75 2.49 14.83
C THR A 61 13.31 2.25 14.38
N ASP A 62 12.60 1.40 15.13
CA ASP A 62 11.15 1.36 15.09
C ASP A 62 10.65 2.66 15.72
N ASP A 63 9.88 3.46 14.97
CA ASP A 63 9.26 4.73 15.38
C ASP A 63 8.27 4.60 16.58
N GLY A 64 8.41 3.60 17.43
CA GLY A 64 7.80 3.53 18.75
C GLY A 64 6.28 3.37 18.79
N ILE A 65 5.61 3.24 17.65
CA ILE A 65 4.15 3.04 17.61
C ILE A 65 3.84 1.55 17.50
N VAL A 66 3.89 0.86 18.64
CA VAL A 66 3.31 -0.48 18.78
C VAL A 66 1.79 -0.33 18.78
N ALA A 67 1.14 -0.69 17.67
CA ALA A 67 -0.31 -0.61 17.55
C ALA A 67 -0.99 -1.63 18.49
N THR A 68 -1.46 -1.17 19.65
CA THR A 68 -2.16 -2.00 20.63
C THR A 68 -3.57 -2.35 20.16
N ARG A 69 -4.12 -3.48 20.64
CA ARG A 69 -5.54 -3.81 20.41
C ARG A 69 -6.41 -2.68 20.96
N GLY A 70 -7.26 -2.10 20.13
CA GLY A 70 -8.16 -1.00 20.50
C GLY A 70 -7.64 0.42 20.24
N SER A 71 -6.40 0.60 19.78
CA SER A 71 -5.92 1.93 19.35
C SER A 71 -6.79 2.49 18.21
N PRO A 72 -7.09 3.81 18.18
CA PRO A 72 -7.85 4.40 17.07
C PRO A 72 -7.18 4.14 15.71
N ARG A 73 -7.99 3.68 14.75
CA ARG A 73 -7.57 3.41 13.38
C ARG A 73 -8.47 4.16 12.42
N ASP A 74 -7.87 4.56 11.31
CA ASP A 74 -8.61 5.01 10.13
C ASP A 74 -8.49 3.94 9.05
N LEU A 75 -9.31 4.07 8.01
CA LEU A 75 -9.35 3.10 6.92
C LEU A 75 -8.73 3.72 5.67
N VAL A 76 -7.79 2.98 5.07
CA VAL A 76 -7.37 3.24 3.69
C VAL A 76 -7.89 2.08 2.87
N VAL A 77 -8.62 2.38 1.80
CA VAL A 77 -9.12 1.36 0.88
C VAL A 77 -8.43 1.53 -0.46
N PHE A 78 -7.93 0.45 -1.04
CA PHE A 78 -7.54 0.47 -2.44
C PHE A 78 -8.35 -0.52 -3.25
N GLU A 79 -8.81 -0.03 -4.37
CA GLU A 79 -9.75 -0.65 -5.28
C GLU A 79 -9.10 -0.78 -6.65
N ARG A 80 -9.27 -1.94 -7.29
CA ARG A 80 -8.89 -2.14 -8.68
C ARG A 80 -10.07 -2.72 -9.44
N HIS A 81 -10.39 -2.12 -10.56
CA HIS A 81 -11.37 -2.61 -11.51
C HIS A 81 -10.65 -2.99 -12.79
N LEU A 82 -10.63 -4.30 -13.10
CA LEU A 82 -9.95 -4.84 -14.27
C LEU A 82 -10.92 -5.68 -15.12
N ALA A 83 -10.77 -5.58 -16.42
CA ALA A 83 -11.51 -6.37 -17.39
C ALA A 83 -10.77 -7.71 -17.58
N LEU A 84 -11.25 -8.76 -16.92
CA LEU A 84 -10.73 -10.12 -17.08
C LEU A 84 -11.30 -10.75 -18.36
N ARG A 85 -10.94 -10.17 -19.51
CA ARG A 85 -11.48 -10.50 -20.84
C ARG A 85 -11.29 -11.98 -21.22
N SER A 86 -10.26 -12.64 -20.71
CA SER A 86 -9.99 -14.07 -20.95
C SER A 86 -10.67 -15.01 -19.95
N LYS A 87 -11.18 -14.49 -18.81
CA LYS A 87 -11.82 -15.27 -17.73
C LYS A 87 -13.29 -14.92 -17.50
N GLY A 88 -13.90 -14.13 -18.39
CA GLY A 88 -15.35 -14.00 -18.50
C GLY A 88 -16.00 -12.91 -17.65
N GLY A 89 -15.34 -11.78 -17.37
CA GLY A 89 -16.03 -10.65 -16.74
C GLY A 89 -15.13 -9.52 -16.27
N ASN A 90 -15.74 -8.51 -15.66
CA ASN A 90 -15.04 -7.47 -14.90
C ASN A 90 -14.96 -7.92 -13.43
N HIS A 91 -13.79 -7.74 -12.81
CA HIS A 91 -13.61 -8.02 -11.39
C HIS A 91 -13.15 -6.75 -10.68
N CYS A 92 -13.95 -6.29 -9.73
CA CYS A 92 -13.54 -5.26 -8.79
C CYS A 92 -13.01 -5.94 -7.53
N HIS A 93 -11.81 -5.57 -7.11
CA HIS A 93 -11.24 -6.01 -5.85
C HIS A 93 -10.94 -4.81 -4.96
N MET A 94 -11.63 -4.73 -3.83
CA MET A 94 -11.46 -3.72 -2.80
C MET A 94 -10.72 -4.32 -1.60
N ASN A 95 -9.67 -3.64 -1.14
CA ASN A 95 -8.86 -4.03 0.00
C ASN A 95 -9.00 -2.97 1.07
N CYS A 96 -9.56 -3.36 2.21
CA CYS A 96 -9.81 -2.47 3.33
C CYS A 96 -8.70 -2.65 4.38
N VAL A 97 -7.81 -1.66 4.50
CA VAL A 97 -6.63 -1.76 5.38
C VAL A 97 -6.78 -0.78 6.56
N PRO A 98 -6.95 -1.28 7.79
CA PRO A 98 -7.01 -0.43 8.97
C PRO A 98 -5.61 0.07 9.35
N VAL A 99 -5.40 1.38 9.27
CA VAL A 99 -4.13 2.06 9.56
C VAL A 99 -4.22 2.78 10.90
N PRO A 100 -3.23 2.66 11.81
CA PRO A 100 -3.19 3.47 13.03
C PRO A 100 -3.34 4.95 12.69
N ARG A 101 -4.23 5.68 13.39
CA ARG A 101 -4.56 7.07 13.06
C ARG A 101 -3.34 7.98 12.95
N ALA A 102 -2.34 7.76 13.81
CA ALA A 102 -1.07 8.50 13.80
C ALA A 102 -0.28 8.36 12.47
N ARG A 103 -0.49 7.28 11.72
CA ARG A 103 0.14 7.03 10.41
C ARG A 103 -0.81 7.32 9.25
N ALA A 104 -2.12 7.29 9.48
CA ALA A 104 -3.14 7.45 8.43
C ALA A 104 -3.03 8.80 7.69
N SER A 105 -2.63 9.88 8.38
CA SER A 105 -2.39 11.19 7.76
C SER A 105 -1.29 11.18 6.68
N LYS A 106 -0.36 10.22 6.73
CA LYS A 106 0.72 10.07 5.75
C LYS A 106 0.30 9.27 4.50
N ALA A 107 -0.92 8.71 4.47
CA ALA A 107 -1.38 7.84 3.39
C ALA A 107 -1.35 8.53 2.02
N ARG A 108 -1.84 9.77 1.91
CA ARG A 108 -1.83 10.51 0.64
C ARG A 108 -0.41 10.68 0.09
N LYS A 109 0.50 11.20 0.94
CA LYS A 109 1.90 11.48 0.58
C LYS A 109 2.60 10.23 0.04
N ILE A 110 2.46 9.08 0.71
CA ILE A 110 3.16 7.86 0.29
C ILE A 110 2.63 7.29 -1.04
N PHE A 111 1.33 7.40 -1.31
CA PHE A 111 0.76 7.01 -2.62
C PHE A 111 1.19 7.94 -3.75
N GLU A 112 1.34 9.24 -3.49
CA GLU A 112 1.88 10.20 -4.47
C GLU A 112 3.37 9.94 -4.76
N GLN A 113 4.18 9.69 -3.73
CA GLN A 113 5.59 9.32 -3.91
C GLN A 113 5.75 8.03 -4.72
N ALA A 114 4.92 7.02 -4.44
CA ALA A 114 4.94 5.77 -5.19
C ALA A 114 4.51 5.95 -6.66
N ALA A 115 3.53 6.81 -6.92
CA ALA A 115 3.09 7.15 -8.27
C ALA A 115 4.19 7.89 -9.06
N GLN A 116 4.88 8.83 -8.42
CA GLN A 116 6.03 9.54 -9.01
C GLN A 116 7.13 8.56 -9.45
N ARG A 117 7.47 7.58 -8.62
CA ARG A 117 8.47 6.53 -8.97
C ARG A 117 8.05 5.68 -10.16
N LEU A 118 6.74 5.50 -10.35
CA LEU A 118 6.16 4.75 -11.47
C LEU A 118 5.78 5.66 -12.66
N ASN A 119 6.21 6.93 -12.64
CA ASN A 119 5.93 7.93 -13.68
C ASN A 119 4.45 8.05 -14.02
N PHE A 120 3.62 8.21 -12.99
CA PHE A 120 2.24 8.58 -13.20
C PHE A 120 1.65 9.54 -12.19
N GLU A 121 0.55 10.15 -12.61
CA GLU A 121 -0.21 11.12 -11.83
C GLU A 121 -1.58 10.59 -11.44
N TRP A 122 -2.11 11.13 -10.33
CA TRP A 122 -3.44 10.84 -9.83
C TRP A 122 -4.45 11.87 -10.33
N GLU A 123 -5.62 11.41 -10.76
CA GLU A 123 -6.82 12.22 -10.76
C GLU A 123 -7.35 12.28 -9.32
N VAL A 124 -7.53 13.48 -8.76
CA VAL A 124 -8.00 13.63 -7.37
C VAL A 124 -9.49 13.95 -7.38
N ILE A 125 -10.29 13.03 -6.85
CA ILE A 125 -11.72 13.23 -6.60
C ILE A 125 -11.88 13.80 -5.18
N PRO A 126 -12.58 14.93 -5.02
CA PRO A 126 -12.83 15.53 -3.71
C PRO A 126 -13.70 14.63 -2.82
N PRO A 127 -13.74 14.86 -1.50
CA PRO A 127 -14.53 14.06 -0.56
C PRO A 127 -15.98 13.88 -1.01
N PRO A 128 -16.41 12.66 -1.40
CA PRO A 128 -17.78 12.42 -1.84
C PRO A 128 -18.73 12.39 -0.64
N GLU A 129 -19.98 12.78 -0.86
CA GLU A 129 -21.02 12.78 0.18
C GLU A 129 -21.42 11.36 0.62
N SER A 130 -21.27 10.37 -0.26
CA SER A 130 -21.62 8.97 -0.01
C SER A 130 -20.80 8.01 -0.88
N ALA A 131 -20.86 6.72 -0.57
CA ALA A 131 -20.24 5.67 -1.40
C ALA A 131 -20.82 5.63 -2.83
N ALA A 132 -22.12 5.89 -3.00
CA ALA A 132 -22.75 5.96 -4.32
C ALA A 132 -22.24 7.16 -5.13
N ALA A 133 -22.03 8.31 -4.47
CA ALA A 133 -21.43 9.48 -5.09
C ALA A 133 -19.96 9.23 -5.48
N ALA A 134 -19.19 8.51 -4.65
CA ALA A 134 -17.83 8.11 -4.96
C ALA A 134 -17.77 7.26 -6.25
N GLN A 135 -18.62 6.23 -6.34
CA GLN A 135 -18.70 5.35 -7.51
C GLN A 135 -19.14 6.11 -8.78
N THR A 136 -20.07 7.07 -8.65
CA THR A 136 -20.49 7.94 -9.75
C THR A 136 -19.34 8.83 -10.22
N ALA A 137 -18.58 9.43 -9.30
CA ALA A 137 -17.42 10.26 -9.62
C ALA A 137 -16.30 9.45 -10.31
N ILE A 138 -16.02 8.24 -9.83
CA ILE A 138 -15.08 7.32 -10.47
C ILE A 138 -15.54 6.98 -11.89
N ALA A 139 -16.82 6.64 -12.07
CA ALA A 139 -17.39 6.31 -13.38
C ALA A 139 -17.36 7.51 -14.35
N ALA A 140 -17.52 8.74 -13.86
CA ALA A 140 -17.42 9.95 -14.70
C ALA A 140 -16.01 10.12 -15.31
N VAL A 141 -14.97 9.66 -14.61
CA VAL A 141 -13.57 9.75 -15.08
C VAL A 141 -13.16 8.48 -15.86
N ALA A 142 -13.38 7.31 -15.27
CA ALA A 142 -12.92 6.03 -15.80
C ALA A 142 -13.85 5.45 -16.88
N GLY A 143 -15.13 5.82 -16.87
CA GLY A 143 -16.16 5.19 -17.68
C GLY A 143 -16.28 3.69 -17.36
N ASP A 144 -16.42 2.91 -18.41
CA ASP A 144 -16.40 1.44 -18.45
C ASP A 144 -14.97 0.86 -18.58
N GLY A 145 -13.96 1.70 -18.41
CA GLY A 145 -12.54 1.34 -18.45
C GLY A 145 -12.01 0.67 -17.18
N GLU A 146 -10.76 0.23 -17.27
CA GLU A 146 -10.00 -0.30 -16.14
C GLU A 146 -9.45 0.86 -15.30
N TYR A 147 -9.41 0.71 -13.98
CA TYR A 147 -8.89 1.74 -13.10
C TYR A 147 -8.34 1.18 -11.79
N TYR A 148 -7.56 2.02 -11.13
CA TYR A 148 -7.10 1.84 -9.77
C TYR A 148 -7.48 3.06 -8.94
N ALA A 149 -8.08 2.85 -7.78
CA ALA A 149 -8.52 3.92 -6.89
C ALA A 149 -8.00 3.69 -5.46
N VAL A 150 -7.67 4.77 -4.76
CA VAL A 150 -7.33 4.78 -3.34
C VAL A 150 -8.28 5.72 -2.63
N HIS A 151 -9.10 5.19 -1.74
CA HIS A 151 -9.97 5.97 -0.85
C HIS A 151 -9.19 6.28 0.42
N LEU A 152 -8.97 7.57 0.65
CA LEU A 152 -8.16 8.08 1.76
C LEU A 152 -9.02 8.37 3.01
N PRO A 153 -8.40 8.51 4.20
CA PRO A 153 -9.11 8.77 5.45
C PRO A 153 -9.91 10.08 5.46
N ASP A 154 -9.47 11.09 4.71
CA ASP A 154 -10.17 12.37 4.52
C ASP A 154 -11.33 12.29 3.51
N ARG A 155 -11.62 11.08 3.03
CA ARG A 155 -12.58 10.71 1.98
C ARG A 155 -12.20 11.15 0.57
N THR A 156 -11.05 11.79 0.35
CA THR A 156 -10.58 12.01 -1.02
C THR A 156 -10.31 10.66 -1.71
N VAL A 157 -10.45 10.62 -3.04
CA VAL A 157 -10.10 9.44 -3.83
C VAL A 157 -9.01 9.80 -4.81
N LEU A 158 -7.89 9.08 -4.75
CA LEU A 158 -6.86 9.12 -5.79
C LEU A 158 -7.21 8.09 -6.85
N LEU A 159 -7.41 8.52 -8.10
CA LEU A 159 -7.85 7.67 -9.20
C LEU A 159 -6.82 7.66 -10.33
N ARG A 160 -6.52 6.47 -10.83
CA ARG A 160 -5.71 6.23 -12.03
C ARG A 160 -6.53 5.42 -13.01
N LYS A 161 -6.73 5.93 -14.22
CA LYS A 161 -7.20 5.11 -15.34
C LYS A 161 -6.08 4.19 -15.79
N ILE A 162 -6.41 2.94 -16.06
CA ILE A 162 -5.49 1.96 -16.63
C ILE A 162 -5.84 1.87 -18.12
N GLY A 163 -4.87 2.21 -18.96
CA GLY A 163 -5.04 2.10 -20.41
C GLY A 163 -5.36 0.67 -20.83
N ARG A 164 -6.12 0.51 -21.91
CA ARG A 164 -6.41 -0.83 -22.45
C ARG A 164 -5.10 -1.56 -22.79
N GLY A 165 -4.85 -2.68 -22.12
CA GLY A 165 -3.65 -3.48 -22.32
C GLY A 165 -2.40 -2.91 -21.66
N GLU A 166 -2.53 -1.82 -20.90
CA GLU A 166 -1.48 -1.30 -20.05
C GLU A 166 -1.22 -2.29 -18.91
N PRO A 167 0.04 -2.68 -18.65
CA PRO A 167 0.35 -3.49 -17.49
C PRO A 167 0.08 -2.69 -16.21
N HIS A 168 -0.65 -3.29 -15.28
CA HIS A 168 -0.88 -2.72 -13.96
C HIS A 168 -0.16 -3.55 -12.88
N TRP A 169 0.53 -2.87 -11.97
CA TRP A 169 1.24 -3.51 -10.87
C TRP A 169 0.26 -3.99 -9.79
N MET A 170 -0.02 -5.29 -9.78
CA MET A 170 -1.09 -5.87 -8.94
C MET A 170 -0.83 -5.76 -7.43
N ALA A 171 0.43 -5.62 -7.02
CA ALA A 171 0.83 -5.51 -5.62
C ALA A 171 0.88 -4.04 -5.11
N PHE A 172 0.58 -3.05 -5.96
CA PHE A 172 0.84 -1.63 -5.68
C PHE A 172 0.33 -1.16 -4.31
N GLY A 173 -0.96 -1.31 -4.04
CA GLY A 173 -1.54 -0.88 -2.77
C GLY A 173 -0.97 -1.62 -1.56
N ARG A 174 -0.63 -2.90 -1.72
CA ARG A 174 -0.03 -3.71 -0.66
C ARG A 174 1.38 -3.25 -0.35
N GLU A 175 2.19 -2.95 -1.37
CA GLU A 175 3.53 -2.41 -1.19
C GLU A 175 3.51 -1.07 -0.49
N VAL A 176 2.75 -0.11 -1.03
CA VAL A 176 2.64 1.23 -0.47
C VAL A 176 2.17 1.18 0.99
N LEU A 177 1.15 0.39 1.29
CA LEU A 177 0.64 0.29 2.66
C LEU A 177 1.53 -0.55 3.58
N GLY A 178 2.29 -1.52 3.06
CA GLY A 178 3.29 -2.25 3.82
C GLY A 178 4.38 -1.31 4.33
N HIS A 179 4.86 -0.40 3.49
CA HIS A 179 5.79 0.65 3.89
C HIS A 179 5.16 1.63 4.89
N LEU A 180 3.93 2.10 4.65
CA LEU A 180 3.23 2.98 5.58
C LEU A 180 3.07 2.35 6.97
N LEU A 181 2.82 1.04 7.02
CA LEU A 181 2.63 0.28 8.25
C LEU A 181 3.95 -0.18 8.88
N GLY A 182 5.10 0.14 8.29
CA GLY A 182 6.41 -0.29 8.79
C GLY A 182 6.59 -1.81 8.78
N CYS A 183 5.89 -2.49 7.86
CA CYS A 183 5.98 -3.93 7.66
C CYS A 183 6.29 -4.27 6.19
N PRO A 184 7.42 -3.79 5.63
CA PRO A 184 7.79 -4.03 4.24
C PRO A 184 7.93 -5.52 3.89
N GLU A 185 8.24 -6.37 4.88
CA GLU A 185 8.29 -7.83 4.73
C GLU A 185 6.93 -8.46 4.39
N ARG A 186 5.82 -7.76 4.66
CA ARG A 186 4.44 -8.21 4.38
C ARG A 186 3.89 -7.74 3.04
N THR A 187 4.74 -7.12 2.23
CA THR A 187 4.40 -6.67 0.87
C THR A 187 4.29 -7.84 -0.10
N SER A 188 4.99 -8.94 0.17
CA SER A 188 4.80 -10.22 -0.52
C SER A 188 3.63 -10.99 0.10
N TRP A 189 2.74 -11.53 -0.73
CA TRP A 189 1.66 -12.38 -0.20
C TRP A 189 2.20 -13.75 0.22
N GLN A 190 3.28 -14.22 -0.42
CA GLN A 190 3.91 -15.50 -0.08
C GLN A 190 4.49 -15.49 1.33
N THR A 191 5.02 -14.34 1.80
CA THR A 191 5.54 -14.20 3.17
C THR A 191 4.44 -14.07 4.22
N CYS A 192 3.19 -13.91 3.78
CA CYS A 192 2.01 -13.82 4.65
C CYS A 192 1.18 -15.11 4.68
N MET A 193 1.64 -16.18 4.04
CA MET A 193 0.92 -17.46 4.03
C MET A 193 0.94 -18.09 5.43
N GLU A 194 -0.21 -18.55 5.86
CA GLU A 194 -0.43 -19.17 7.15
C GLU A 194 -1.17 -20.50 6.93
N ASP A 195 -1.22 -21.35 7.96
CA ASP A 195 -2.00 -22.58 7.85
C ASP A 195 -3.52 -22.30 7.96
N GLU A 196 -4.31 -23.28 7.50
CA GLU A 196 -5.77 -23.20 7.48
C GLU A 196 -6.36 -22.93 8.87
N ALA A 197 -5.74 -23.46 9.94
CA ALA A 197 -6.21 -23.28 11.30
C ALA A 197 -6.05 -21.82 11.77
N ALA A 198 -4.88 -21.22 11.52
CA ALA A 198 -4.61 -19.82 11.82
C ALA A 198 -5.51 -18.88 11.01
N GLU A 199 -5.72 -19.16 9.72
CA GLU A 199 -6.63 -18.41 8.86
C GLU A 199 -8.08 -18.50 9.36
N THR A 200 -8.55 -19.70 9.69
CA THR A 200 -9.89 -19.95 10.24
C THR A 200 -10.09 -19.22 11.57
N GLY A 201 -9.08 -19.25 12.44
CA GLY A 201 -9.10 -18.53 13.72
C GLY A 201 -9.23 -17.01 13.52
N ARG A 202 -8.45 -16.43 12.60
CA ARG A 202 -8.54 -14.98 12.29
C ARG A 202 -9.88 -14.60 11.68
N ALA A 203 -10.38 -15.39 10.73
CA ALA A 203 -11.68 -15.15 10.09
C ALA A 203 -12.82 -15.20 11.11
N THR A 204 -12.80 -16.18 12.02
CA THR A 204 -13.81 -16.31 13.09
C THR A 204 -13.74 -15.13 14.06
N ALA A 205 -12.54 -14.71 14.47
CA ALA A 205 -12.37 -13.54 15.33
C ALA A 205 -12.85 -12.25 14.67
N PHE A 206 -12.59 -12.07 13.38
CA PHE A 206 -13.10 -10.92 12.62
C PHE A 206 -14.63 -10.92 12.57
N LYS A 207 -15.26 -12.05 12.20
CA LYS A 207 -16.73 -12.19 12.17
C LYS A 207 -17.36 -11.78 13.51
N ALA A 208 -16.86 -12.33 14.61
CA ALA A 208 -17.36 -11.98 15.95
C ALA A 208 -17.17 -10.49 16.26
N SER A 209 -16.05 -9.89 15.86
CA SER A 209 -15.82 -8.46 16.08
C SER A 209 -16.67 -7.55 15.19
N PHE A 210 -17.10 -8.05 14.03
CA PHE A 210 -17.86 -7.29 13.04
C PHE A 210 -19.38 -7.46 13.19
N GLU A 211 -19.84 -8.46 13.95
CA GLU A 211 -21.25 -8.77 14.19
C GLU A 211 -22.13 -7.54 14.52
N PRO A 212 -21.72 -6.58 15.38
CA PRO A 212 -22.55 -5.40 15.67
C PRO A 212 -22.74 -4.44 14.48
N PHE A 213 -21.95 -4.59 13.43
CA PHE A 213 -21.94 -3.74 12.23
C PHE A 213 -22.49 -4.46 11.00
N ASP A 214 -22.80 -5.75 11.12
CA ASP A 214 -23.30 -6.55 10.01
C ASP A 214 -24.78 -6.28 9.77
N ILE A 215 -25.08 -5.57 8.68
CA ILE A 215 -26.43 -5.20 8.27
C ILE A 215 -27.22 -6.37 7.65
N MET A 216 -26.59 -7.53 7.48
CA MET A 216 -27.19 -8.74 6.89
C MET A 216 -27.67 -9.75 7.94
N GLN A 217 -27.59 -9.40 9.22
CA GLN A 217 -28.08 -10.21 10.34
C GLN A 217 -29.62 -10.09 10.41
N GLU A 218 -30.33 -10.89 9.62
CA GLU A 218 -31.77 -11.18 9.81
C GLU A 218 -31.97 -12.46 10.62
#